data_AF-A0A2S3XUT4-F1
#
_entry.id   AF-A0A2S3XUT4-F1
#
_cell.length_a   1.000
_cell.length_b   1.000
_cell.length_c   1.000
_cell.angle_alpha   90.00
_cell.angle_beta   90.00
_cell.angle_gamma   90.00
#
_symmetry.space_group_name_H-M   'P 1'
#
loop_
_entity.id
_entity.type
_entity.pdbx_description
1 polymer ?
#
loop_
_entity_poly.entity_id
_entity_poly.type
_entity_poly.pdbx_seq_one_letter_code
_entity_poly.pdbx_strand_id
1 'polypeptide(L)'
;MYRIISTSRLTELEAHASALPMARAQCDRLEKDLEKEKARAADLTAALETANAQLASLRKHTAAEIELARSAAQRTRQQTNTLITEAQKRAKDIEVRADAKARELWAEIEQLKAQLPDPLPSPQGVLARYENLVGADIDLTLYITEVPTGMTRVQMLLVLLCTGCGDRDEESRYVYDDCPEAREAFLTYEGAKLKRCGQTHAETCRAVTLQNTPAPLRAIAAAT
;
A
#
# COMPACT_ATOMS: atom_id res chain seq x y z
N MET A 1 20.89 -111.04 -51.01
CA MET A 1 19.80 -110.94 -50.02
C MET A 1 18.95 -109.73 -50.42
N TYR A 2 17.83 -109.95 -51.11
CA TYR A 2 16.97 -108.86 -51.58
C TYR A 2 16.02 -108.45 -50.45
N ARG A 3 16.09 -107.19 -50.01
CA ARG A 3 15.10 -106.63 -49.07
C ARG A 3 13.85 -106.31 -49.88
N ILE A 4 12.79 -107.12 -49.73
CA ILE A 4 11.48 -106.82 -50.29
C ILE A 4 10.89 -105.68 -49.46
N ILE A 5 10.75 -104.50 -50.07
CA ILE A 5 10.08 -103.36 -49.45
C ILE A 5 8.58 -103.59 -49.59
N SER A 6 7.82 -103.50 -48.49
CA SER A 6 6.37 -103.62 -48.53
C SER A 6 5.77 -102.50 -49.39
N THR A 7 4.70 -102.78 -50.11
CA THR A 7 3.97 -101.80 -50.94
C THR A 7 3.54 -100.56 -50.15
N SER A 8 3.22 -100.72 -48.87
CA SER A 8 2.94 -99.60 -47.94
C SER A 8 4.11 -98.63 -47.77
N ARG A 9 5.34 -99.14 -47.69
CA ARG A 9 6.56 -98.31 -47.57
C ARG A 9 6.89 -97.57 -48.86
N LEU A 10 6.55 -98.13 -50.01
CA LEU A 10 6.72 -97.45 -51.30
C LEU A 10 5.75 -96.25 -51.42
N THR A 11 4.48 -96.43 -51.04
CA THR A 11 3.51 -95.33 -51.04
C THR A 11 3.85 -94.22 -50.05
N GLU A 12 4.42 -94.57 -48.88
CA GLU A 12 4.92 -93.58 -47.92
C GLU A 12 6.11 -92.79 -48.48
N LEU A 13 7.06 -93.47 -49.14
CA LEU A 13 8.22 -92.83 -49.77
C LEU A 13 7.82 -91.90 -50.92
N GLU A 14 6.84 -92.28 -51.74
CA GLU A 14 6.29 -91.43 -52.80
C GLU A 14 5.58 -90.19 -52.23
N ALA A 15 4.79 -90.36 -51.16
CA ALA A 15 4.15 -89.24 -50.48
C ALA A 15 5.20 -88.28 -49.88
N HIS A 16 6.23 -88.79 -49.21
CA HIS A 16 7.34 -87.98 -48.69
C HIS A 16 8.13 -87.28 -49.82
N ALA A 17 8.38 -87.96 -50.93
CA ALA A 17 9.05 -87.39 -52.10
C ALA A 17 8.22 -86.25 -52.73
N SER A 18 6.89 -86.36 -52.76
CA SER A 18 6.00 -85.30 -53.23
C SER A 18 5.90 -84.09 -52.27
N ALA A 19 6.05 -84.32 -50.96
CA ALA A 19 5.97 -83.26 -49.94
C ALA A 19 7.28 -82.47 -49.78
N LEU A 20 8.43 -83.07 -50.08
CA LEU A 20 9.77 -82.48 -49.96
C LEU A 20 9.94 -81.14 -50.72
N PRO A 21 9.49 -80.99 -51.98
CA PRO A 21 9.56 -79.71 -52.69
C PRO A 21 8.78 -78.58 -52.01
N MET A 22 7.60 -78.88 -51.46
CA MET A 22 6.79 -77.88 -50.74
C MET A 22 7.48 -77.45 -49.44
N ALA A 23 8.04 -78.41 -48.69
CA ALA A 23 8.80 -78.12 -47.49
C ALA A 23 10.04 -77.26 -47.78
N ARG A 24 10.79 -77.56 -48.85
CA ARG A 24 11.92 -76.74 -49.30
C ARG A 24 11.50 -75.31 -49.65
N ALA A 25 10.43 -75.15 -50.43
CA ALA A 25 9.91 -73.84 -50.78
C ALA A 25 9.44 -73.03 -49.55
N GLN A 26 8.94 -73.70 -48.50
CA GLN A 26 8.62 -73.06 -47.23
C GLN A 26 9.87 -72.66 -46.46
N CYS A 27 10.89 -73.52 -46.38
CA CYS A 27 12.17 -73.18 -45.77
C CYS A 27 12.82 -71.96 -46.46
N ASP A 28 12.88 -71.93 -47.79
CA ASP A 28 13.44 -70.81 -48.55
C ASP A 28 12.69 -69.49 -48.29
N ARG A 29 11.37 -69.55 -48.08
CA ARG A 29 10.57 -68.37 -47.71
C ARG A 29 10.88 -67.90 -46.30
N LEU A 30 10.90 -68.83 -45.34
CA LEU A 30 11.21 -68.51 -43.94
C LEU A 30 12.63 -67.95 -43.79
N GLU A 31 13.60 -68.45 -44.55
CA GLU A 31 14.97 -67.89 -44.58
C GLU A 31 14.98 -66.46 -45.10
N LYS A 32 14.24 -66.17 -46.18
CA LYS A 32 14.11 -64.79 -46.71
C LYS A 32 13.43 -63.85 -45.73
N ASP A 33 12.37 -64.31 -45.06
CA ASP A 33 11.65 -63.50 -44.09
C ASP A 33 12.48 -63.28 -42.81
N LEU A 34 13.23 -64.29 -42.38
CA LEU A 34 14.21 -64.17 -41.29
C LEU A 34 15.27 -63.12 -41.62
N GLU A 35 15.79 -63.11 -42.85
CA GLU A 35 16.80 -62.14 -43.26
C GLU A 35 16.25 -60.70 -43.32
N LYS A 36 14.99 -60.54 -43.76
CA LYS A 36 14.30 -59.23 -43.70
C LYS A 36 14.12 -58.74 -42.27
N GLU A 37 13.70 -59.62 -41.35
CA GLU A 37 13.51 -59.24 -39.95
C GLU A 37 14.85 -58.94 -39.26
N LYS A 38 15.94 -59.62 -39.62
CA LYS A 38 17.28 -59.26 -39.16
C LYS A 38 17.72 -57.87 -39.63
N ALA A 39 17.52 -57.56 -40.91
CA ALA A 39 17.82 -56.23 -41.45
C ALA A 39 16.99 -55.15 -40.73
N ARG A 40 15.70 -55.41 -40.54
CA ARG A 40 14.81 -54.51 -39.79
C ARG A 40 15.24 -54.32 -38.33
N ALA A 41 15.68 -55.40 -37.66
CA ALA A 41 16.19 -55.32 -36.30
C ALA A 41 17.49 -54.51 -36.21
N ALA A 42 18.39 -54.64 -37.19
CA ALA A 42 19.59 -53.82 -37.29
C ALA A 42 19.24 -52.32 -37.46
N ASP A 43 18.30 -51.99 -38.36
CA ASP A 43 17.86 -50.61 -38.57
C ASP A 43 17.23 -50.00 -37.30
N LEU A 44 16.38 -50.76 -36.62
CA LEU A 44 15.78 -50.33 -35.35
C LEU A 44 16.82 -50.14 -34.25
N THR A 45 17.84 -51.00 -34.20
CA THR A 45 18.94 -50.88 -33.23
C THR A 45 19.74 -49.61 -33.49
N ALA A 46 20.10 -49.33 -34.75
CA ALA A 46 20.80 -48.10 -35.13
C ALA A 46 19.98 -46.83 -34.84
N ALA A 47 18.66 -46.88 -35.09
CA ALA A 47 17.75 -45.79 -34.75
C ALA A 47 17.68 -45.54 -33.24
N LEU A 48 17.66 -46.61 -32.43
CA LEU A 48 17.62 -46.54 -30.97
C LEU A 48 18.94 -45.99 -30.40
N GLU A 49 20.08 -46.39 -30.95
CA GLU A 49 21.39 -45.82 -30.59
C GLU A 49 21.45 -44.32 -30.89
N THR A 50 20.94 -43.91 -32.06
CA THR A 50 20.87 -42.50 -32.45
C THR A 50 19.97 -41.69 -31.50
N ALA A 51 18.79 -42.22 -31.17
CA ALA A 51 17.87 -41.58 -30.24
C ALA A 51 18.48 -41.47 -28.83
N ASN A 52 19.19 -42.50 -28.37
CA ASN A 52 19.90 -42.47 -27.08
C ASN A 52 21.01 -41.42 -27.06
N ALA A 53 21.78 -41.28 -28.15
CA ALA A 53 22.82 -40.26 -28.25
C ALA A 53 22.22 -38.84 -28.21
N GLN A 54 21.12 -38.61 -28.94
CA GLN A 54 20.39 -37.33 -28.91
C GLN A 54 19.85 -37.03 -27.51
N LEU A 55 19.27 -38.03 -26.85
CA LEU A 55 18.72 -37.88 -25.50
C LEU A 55 19.81 -37.61 -24.45
N ALA A 56 20.99 -38.22 -24.59
CA ALA A 56 22.14 -37.92 -23.75
C ALA A 56 22.63 -36.47 -23.95
N SER A 57 22.69 -36.00 -25.20
CA SER A 57 23.02 -34.60 -25.53
C SER A 57 22.01 -33.64 -24.91
N LEU A 58 20.70 -33.88 -25.10
CA LEU A 58 19.64 -33.06 -24.53
C LEU A 58 19.75 -32.99 -23.00
N ARG A 59 19.93 -34.11 -22.31
CA ARG A 59 20.12 -34.14 -20.85
C ARG A 59 21.28 -33.27 -20.39
N LYS A 60 22.41 -33.30 -21.12
CA LYS A 60 23.59 -32.48 -20.82
C LYS A 60 23.28 -30.99 -21.01
N HIS A 61 22.61 -30.62 -22.10
CA HIS A 61 22.21 -29.24 -22.34
C HIS A 61 21.23 -28.73 -21.29
N THR A 62 20.17 -29.49 -20.99
CA THR A 62 19.19 -29.10 -19.97
C THR A 62 19.82 -28.99 -18.59
N ALA A 63 20.77 -29.86 -18.23
CA ALA A 63 21.47 -29.75 -16.95
C ALA A 63 22.31 -28.46 -16.87
N ALA A 64 22.99 -28.09 -17.96
CA ALA A 64 23.75 -26.85 -18.04
C ALA A 64 22.84 -25.61 -17.93
N GLU A 65 21.70 -25.61 -18.62
CA GLU A 65 20.71 -24.52 -18.56
C GLU A 65 20.10 -24.38 -17.17
N ILE A 66 19.76 -25.49 -16.51
CA ILE A 66 19.26 -25.48 -15.14
C ILE A 66 20.30 -24.87 -14.20
N GLU A 67 21.58 -25.21 -14.35
CA GLU A 67 22.63 -24.67 -13.50
C GLU A 67 22.88 -23.17 -13.75
N LEU A 68 22.85 -22.75 -15.01
CA LEU A 68 22.89 -21.32 -15.37
C LEU A 68 21.71 -20.56 -14.76
N ALA A 69 20.49 -21.10 -14.85
CA ALA A 69 19.30 -20.50 -14.26
C ALA A 69 19.39 -20.41 -12.73
N ARG A 70 19.90 -21.46 -12.07
CA ARG A 70 20.12 -21.47 -10.62
C ARG A 70 21.13 -20.42 -10.18
N SER A 71 22.28 -20.33 -10.86
CA SER A 71 23.30 -19.33 -10.54
C SER A 71 22.81 -17.90 -10.79
N ALA A 72 22.01 -17.67 -11.84
CA ALA A 72 21.35 -16.38 -12.07
C ALA A 72 20.37 -16.04 -10.95
N ALA A 73 19.48 -16.97 -10.59
CA ALA A 73 18.51 -16.78 -9.51
C ALA A 73 19.20 -16.51 -8.16
N GLN A 74 20.30 -17.20 -7.86
CA GLN A 74 21.08 -16.96 -6.65
C GLN A 74 21.68 -15.55 -6.62
N ARG A 75 22.25 -15.07 -7.72
CA ARG A 75 22.78 -13.71 -7.82
C ARG A 75 21.69 -12.66 -7.62
N THR A 76 20.54 -12.84 -8.28
CA THR A 76 19.39 -11.94 -8.10
C THR A 76 18.91 -11.93 -6.65
N ARG A 77 18.84 -13.10 -5.99
CA ARG A 77 18.45 -13.20 -4.59
C ARG A 77 19.45 -12.49 -3.66
N GLN A 78 20.75 -12.64 -3.92
CA GLN A 78 21.78 -11.94 -3.16
C GLN A 78 21.67 -10.42 -3.32
N GLN A 79 21.53 -9.91 -4.55
CA GLN A 79 21.32 -8.49 -4.82
C GLN A 79 20.04 -7.95 -4.18
N THR A 80 18.96 -8.72 -4.21
CA THR A 80 17.69 -8.33 -3.59
C THR A 80 17.85 -8.23 -2.06
N ASN A 81 18.52 -9.21 -1.44
CA ASN A 81 18.77 -9.19 -0.01
C ASN A 81 19.66 -8.01 0.42
N THR A 82 20.69 -7.65 -0.36
CA THR A 82 21.52 -6.47 -0.06
C THR A 82 20.70 -5.20 -0.14
N LEU A 83 19.86 -5.04 -1.19
CA LEU A 83 19.00 -3.87 -1.34
C LEU A 83 17.97 -3.75 -0.22
N ILE A 84 17.36 -4.86 0.21
CA ILE A 84 16.43 -4.88 1.34
C ILE A 84 17.15 -4.44 2.62
N THR A 85 18.35 -4.96 2.87
CA THR A 85 19.14 -4.62 4.06
C THR A 85 19.51 -3.13 4.08
N GLU A 86 19.94 -2.59 2.94
CA GLU A 86 20.23 -1.15 2.80
C GLU A 86 18.99 -0.29 2.98
N ALA A 87 17.85 -0.69 2.40
CA ALA A 87 16.59 0.02 2.56
C ALA A 87 16.11 0.04 4.02
N GLN A 88 16.21 -1.09 4.73
CA GLN A 88 15.90 -1.18 6.15
C GLN A 88 16.78 -0.25 7.00
N LYS A 89 18.09 -0.20 6.70
CA LYS A 89 19.02 0.71 7.38
C LYS A 89 18.61 2.17 7.16
N ARG A 90 18.35 2.56 5.91
CA ARG A 90 17.93 3.93 5.57
C ARG A 90 16.61 4.31 6.24
N ALA A 91 15.65 3.39 6.31
CA ALA A 91 14.38 3.62 6.98
C ALA A 91 14.58 3.91 8.47
N LYS A 92 15.41 3.11 9.15
CA LYS A 92 15.77 3.32 10.55
C LYS A 92 16.50 4.65 10.77
N ASP A 93 17.43 5.01 9.89
CA ASP A 93 18.14 6.29 9.96
C ASP A 93 17.21 7.49 9.74
N ILE A 94 16.15 7.34 8.94
CA ILE A 94 15.11 8.37 8.77
C ILE A 94 14.26 8.48 10.03
N GLU A 95 13.81 7.36 10.59
CA GLU A 95 13.02 7.31 11.82
C GLU A 95 13.74 8.01 12.98
N VAL A 96 15.00 7.67 13.23
CA VAL A 96 15.82 8.31 14.28
C VAL A 96 15.96 9.82 14.07
N ARG A 97 16.14 10.27 12.81
CA ARG A 97 16.24 11.71 12.50
C ARG A 97 14.91 12.43 12.67
N ALA A 98 13.81 11.80 12.26
CA ALA A 98 12.47 12.35 12.43
C ALA A 98 12.12 12.50 13.91
N ASP A 99 12.41 11.49 14.73
CA ASP A 99 12.21 11.55 16.18
C ASP A 99 13.04 12.66 16.83
N ALA A 100 14.31 12.80 16.44
CA ALA A 100 15.16 13.88 16.93
C ALA A 100 14.59 15.25 16.57
N LYS A 101 14.15 15.44 15.32
CA LYS A 101 13.57 16.71 14.87
C LYS A 101 12.23 17.00 15.54
N ALA A 102 11.41 15.98 15.78
CA ALA A 102 10.15 16.13 16.50
C ALA A 102 10.38 16.62 17.93
N ARG A 103 11.38 16.08 18.64
CA ARG A 103 11.74 16.55 19.99
C ARG A 103 12.24 18.00 20.00
N GLU A 104 13.05 18.37 19.01
CA GLU A 104 13.54 19.74 18.84
C GLU A 104 12.37 20.71 18.64
N LEU A 105 11.46 20.40 17.71
CA LEU A 105 10.27 21.22 17.45
C LEU A 105 9.34 21.31 18.66
N TRP A 106 9.17 20.22 19.42
CA TRP A 106 8.41 20.24 20.66
C TRP A 106 9.02 21.18 21.71
N ALA A 107 10.34 21.18 21.85
CA ALA A 107 11.03 22.10 22.75
C ALA A 107 10.87 23.56 22.30
N GLU A 108 10.96 23.82 21.00
CA GLU A 108 10.72 25.15 20.43
C GLU A 108 9.28 25.64 20.67
N ILE A 109 8.28 24.77 20.49
CA ILE A 109 6.88 25.09 20.78
C ILE A 109 6.70 25.48 22.25
N GLU A 110 7.26 24.72 23.19
CA GLU A 110 7.16 25.04 24.62
C GLU A 110 7.88 26.35 24.96
N GLN A 111 9.03 26.62 24.34
CA GLN A 111 9.73 27.90 24.50
C GLN A 111 8.90 29.08 23.96
N LEU A 112 8.26 28.92 22.80
CA LEU A 112 7.39 29.95 22.23
C LEU A 112 6.13 30.16 23.07
N LYS A 113 5.54 29.10 23.63
CA LYS A 113 4.42 29.21 24.56
C LYS A 113 4.77 30.01 25.80
N ALA A 114 5.97 29.84 26.34
CA ALA A 114 6.44 30.63 27.48
C ALA A 114 6.66 32.12 27.16
N GLN A 115 6.83 32.46 25.88
CA GLN A 115 6.96 33.86 25.42
C GLN A 115 5.62 34.49 25.04
N LEU A 116 4.55 33.71 24.93
CA LEU A 116 3.21 34.25 24.68
C LEU A 116 2.76 35.06 25.91
N PRO A 117 2.15 36.24 25.72
CA PRO A 117 1.52 36.97 26.80
C PRO A 117 0.42 36.12 27.44
N ASP A 118 0.09 36.44 28.69
CA ASP A 118 -0.96 35.74 29.45
C ASP A 118 -2.21 35.52 28.57
N PRO A 119 -2.85 34.34 28.67
CA PRO A 119 -4.05 34.06 27.90
C PRO A 119 -5.05 35.20 28.07
N LEU A 120 -5.66 35.62 26.96
CA LEU A 120 -6.75 36.59 26.99
C LEU A 120 -7.70 36.21 28.13
N PRO A 121 -8.11 37.18 28.97
CA PRO A 121 -9.00 36.90 30.09
C PRO A 121 -10.21 36.11 29.60
N SER A 122 -10.72 35.19 30.43
CA SER A 122 -11.88 34.37 30.07
C SER A 122 -12.97 35.24 29.44
N PRO A 123 -13.47 34.92 28.24
CA PRO A 123 -14.46 35.75 27.58
C PRO A 123 -15.65 35.94 28.51
N GLN A 124 -15.98 37.20 28.82
CA GLN A 124 -17.07 37.49 29.76
C GLN A 124 -18.45 37.23 29.11
N GLY A 125 -18.49 36.95 27.81
CA GLY A 125 -19.64 36.45 27.08
C GLY A 125 -19.56 36.74 25.57
N VAL A 126 -20.15 35.88 24.75
CA VAL A 126 -20.44 36.19 23.35
C VAL A 126 -21.58 37.21 23.34
N LEU A 127 -21.31 38.41 22.85
CA LEU A 127 -22.30 39.50 22.80
C LEU A 127 -23.28 39.36 21.64
N ALA A 128 -22.80 38.84 20.52
CA ALA A 128 -23.62 38.53 19.37
C ALA A 128 -23.00 37.37 18.60
N ARG A 129 -23.85 36.49 18.08
CA ARG A 129 -23.48 35.42 17.15
C ARG A 129 -24.27 35.61 15.87
N TYR A 130 -23.57 35.63 14.76
CA TYR A 130 -24.16 35.60 13.43
C TYR A 130 -23.82 34.27 12.78
N GLU A 131 -24.72 33.78 11.93
CA GLU A 131 -24.47 32.59 11.13
C GLU A 131 -24.22 33.05 9.69
N ASN A 132 -23.12 32.61 9.09
CA ASN A 132 -22.83 32.94 7.70
C ASN A 132 -23.69 32.11 6.73
N LEU A 133 -23.59 32.38 5.42
CA LEU A 133 -24.37 31.70 4.38
C LEU A 133 -24.20 30.17 4.32
N VAL A 134 -23.17 29.63 4.97
CA VAL A 134 -22.83 28.19 4.97
C VAL A 134 -22.88 27.57 6.37
N GLY A 135 -23.50 28.24 7.33
CA GLY A 135 -23.76 27.71 8.67
C GLY A 135 -22.58 27.80 9.64
N ALA A 136 -21.60 28.66 9.37
CA ALA A 136 -20.49 28.93 10.30
C ALA A 136 -20.80 30.09 11.23
N ASP A 137 -20.43 29.93 12.50
CA ASP A 137 -20.58 30.95 13.52
C ASP A 137 -19.56 32.07 13.32
N ILE A 138 -20.05 33.30 13.39
CA ILE A 138 -19.29 34.54 13.51
C ILE A 138 -19.60 35.10 14.89
N ASP A 139 -18.63 35.01 15.80
CA ASP A 139 -18.77 35.41 17.19
C ASP A 139 -18.20 36.80 17.41
N LEU A 140 -19.00 37.66 18.03
CA LEU A 140 -18.59 38.95 18.56
C LEU A 140 -18.46 38.84 20.07
N THR A 141 -17.24 38.90 20.59
CA THR A 141 -16.92 38.65 22.00
C THR A 141 -16.26 39.87 22.62
N LEU A 142 -16.69 40.24 23.83
CA LEU A 142 -16.06 41.31 24.60
C LEU A 142 -15.14 40.72 25.66
N TYR A 143 -13.90 41.18 25.63
CA TYR A 143 -12.87 40.94 26.61
C TYR A 143 -12.66 42.21 27.42
N ILE A 144 -12.49 42.04 28.72
CA ILE A 144 -12.24 43.13 29.66
C ILE A 144 -10.98 42.76 30.41
N THR A 145 -9.94 43.59 30.27
CA THR A 145 -8.61 43.31 30.79
C THR A 145 -8.19 44.45 31.72
N GLU A 146 -7.84 44.13 32.96
CA GLU A 146 -7.26 45.10 33.88
C GLU A 146 -5.83 45.45 33.44
N VAL A 147 -5.50 46.75 33.39
CA VAL A 147 -4.17 47.21 32.99
C VAL A 147 -3.33 47.46 34.25
N PRO A 148 -2.19 46.77 34.46
CA PRO A 148 -1.42 46.81 35.71
C PRO A 148 -0.59 48.10 35.90
N THR A 149 -1.16 49.27 35.61
CA THR A 149 -0.45 50.58 35.58
C THR A 149 -0.63 51.43 36.84
N GLY A 150 -1.18 50.88 37.93
CA GLY A 150 -1.36 51.60 39.21
C GLY A 150 -2.48 52.65 39.22
N MET A 151 -3.19 52.83 38.10
CA MET A 151 -4.48 53.50 38.02
C MET A 151 -5.55 52.44 37.72
N THR A 152 -6.77 52.59 38.26
CA THR A 152 -7.93 51.82 37.79
C THR A 152 -8.19 52.21 36.34
N ARG A 153 -7.68 51.40 35.42
CA ARG A 153 -7.97 51.48 34.00
C ARG A 153 -8.18 50.08 33.49
N VAL A 154 -9.24 49.93 32.73
CA VAL A 154 -9.65 48.67 32.16
C VAL A 154 -9.66 48.83 30.64
N GLN A 155 -9.07 47.88 29.94
CA GLN A 155 -9.14 47.78 28.49
C GLN A 155 -10.33 46.93 28.12
N MET A 156 -11.27 47.51 27.39
CA MET A 156 -12.33 46.78 26.69
C MET A 156 -11.83 46.43 25.30
N LEU A 157 -11.90 45.16 24.92
CA LEU A 157 -11.48 44.63 23.64
C LEU A 157 -12.64 43.83 23.03
N LEU A 158 -13.21 44.33 21.95
CA LEU A 158 -14.24 43.66 21.17
C LEU A 158 -13.57 42.89 20.03
N VAL A 159 -13.84 41.60 19.91
CA VAL A 159 -13.25 40.73 18.88
C VAL A 159 -14.37 40.09 18.08
N LEU A 160 -14.29 40.23 16.76
CA LEU A 160 -15.10 39.50 15.79
C LEU A 160 -14.26 38.35 15.23
N LEU A 161 -14.78 37.13 15.26
CA LEU A 161 -14.10 35.96 14.72
C LEU A 161 -15.06 35.09 13.89
N CYS A 162 -14.70 34.82 12.64
CA CYS A 162 -15.42 33.89 11.78
C CYS A 162 -14.79 32.49 11.83
N THR A 163 -15.54 31.50 12.32
CA THR A 163 -15.08 30.09 12.39
C THR A 163 -14.98 29.40 11.01
N GLY A 164 -15.56 30.01 9.98
CA GLY A 164 -15.48 29.57 8.59
C GLY A 164 -14.14 29.90 7.93
N CYS A 165 -13.90 31.19 7.69
CA CYS A 165 -12.70 31.64 6.98
C CYS A 165 -11.52 32.00 7.89
N GLY A 166 -11.72 32.08 9.20
CA GLY A 166 -10.71 32.58 10.14
C GLY A 166 -10.53 34.11 10.10
N ASP A 167 -11.44 34.85 9.47
CA ASP A 167 -11.41 36.32 9.48
C ASP A 167 -11.56 36.85 10.90
N ARG A 168 -10.73 37.84 11.25
CA ARG A 168 -10.62 38.40 12.59
C ARG A 168 -10.45 39.90 12.52
N ASP A 169 -11.39 40.60 13.15
CA ASP A 169 -11.32 42.03 13.37
C ASP A 169 -11.43 42.34 14.87
N GLU A 170 -10.77 43.39 15.32
CA GLU A 170 -10.80 43.80 16.73
C GLU A 170 -10.84 45.32 16.90
N GLU A 171 -11.54 45.75 17.95
CA GLU A 171 -11.61 47.15 18.39
C GLU A 171 -11.35 47.21 19.89
N SER A 172 -10.58 48.20 20.34
CA SER A 172 -10.30 48.35 21.77
C SER A 172 -10.43 49.78 22.25
N ARG A 173 -10.78 49.91 23.53
CA ARG A 173 -10.93 51.19 24.24
C ARG A 173 -10.45 51.06 25.67
N TYR A 174 -9.76 52.08 26.16
CA TYR A 174 -9.46 52.21 27.59
C TYR A 174 -10.57 53.00 28.30
N VAL A 175 -11.09 52.45 29.38
CA VAL A 175 -12.05 53.10 30.29
C VAL A 175 -11.47 53.11 31.71
N TYR A 176 -11.92 54.05 32.54
CA TYR A 176 -11.44 54.15 33.92
C TYR A 176 -11.98 53.00 34.77
N ASP A 177 -13.29 52.78 34.72
CA ASP A 177 -13.94 51.72 35.49
C ASP A 177 -14.80 50.85 34.56
N ASP A 178 -14.89 49.56 34.89
CA ASP A 178 -15.77 48.61 34.22
C ASP A 178 -17.21 48.74 34.76
N CYS A 179 -17.97 49.67 34.19
CA CYS A 179 -19.39 49.87 34.52
C CYS A 179 -20.32 49.60 33.33
N PRO A 180 -21.60 49.28 33.57
CA PRO A 180 -22.58 49.04 32.51
C PRO A 180 -22.66 50.18 31.48
N GLU A 181 -22.57 51.43 31.92
CA GLU A 181 -22.64 52.61 31.06
C GLU A 181 -21.44 52.70 30.10
N ALA A 182 -20.23 52.36 30.60
CA ALA A 182 -19.03 52.33 29.79
C ALA A 182 -19.08 51.19 28.75
N ARG A 183 -19.59 50.02 29.15
CA ARG A 183 -19.81 48.89 28.24
C ARG A 183 -20.82 49.25 27.15
N GLU A 184 -21.96 49.83 27.51
CA GLU A 184 -23.00 50.23 26.56
C GLU A 184 -22.50 51.32 25.60
N ALA A 185 -21.78 52.32 26.10
CA ALA A 185 -21.18 53.36 25.27
C ALA A 185 -20.17 52.77 24.27
N PHE A 186 -19.32 51.83 24.72
CA PHE A 186 -18.38 51.15 23.84
C PHE A 186 -19.10 50.36 22.74
N LEU A 187 -20.15 49.61 23.07
CA LEU A 187 -20.92 48.81 22.12
C LEU A 187 -21.77 49.62 21.15
N THR A 188 -22.22 50.82 21.56
CA THR A 188 -23.13 51.65 20.76
C THR A 188 -22.41 52.54 19.76
N TYR A 189 -21.21 53.02 20.09
CA TYR A 189 -20.49 53.99 19.25
C TYR A 189 -19.34 53.35 18.48
N GLU A 190 -18.37 52.79 19.20
CA GLU A 190 -17.14 52.24 18.63
C GLU A 190 -17.42 50.82 18.14
N GLY A 191 -17.86 49.91 19.02
CA GLY A 191 -18.22 48.53 18.71
C GLY A 191 -19.38 48.35 17.73
N ALA A 192 -20.15 49.40 17.45
CA ALA A 192 -21.18 49.39 16.41
C ALA A 192 -20.61 49.25 14.99
N LYS A 193 -19.34 49.60 14.78
CA LYS A 193 -18.64 49.34 13.53
C LYS A 193 -18.31 47.86 13.40
N LEU A 194 -17.65 47.26 14.39
CA LEU A 194 -17.35 45.81 14.40
C LEU A 194 -18.62 44.95 14.28
N LYS A 195 -19.71 45.37 14.93
CA LYS A 195 -21.01 44.71 14.82
C LYS A 195 -21.55 44.70 13.39
N ARG A 196 -21.47 45.84 12.68
CA ARG A 196 -21.86 45.95 11.26
C ARG A 196 -20.92 45.16 10.35
N CYS A 197 -19.61 45.15 10.63
CA CYS A 197 -18.66 44.30 9.93
C CYS A 197 -19.04 42.83 10.06
N GLY A 198 -19.37 42.36 11.28
CA GLY A 198 -19.83 41.00 11.53
C GLY A 198 -21.09 40.60 10.78
N GLN A 199 -22.10 41.49 10.76
CA GLN A 199 -23.33 41.27 9.97
C GLN A 199 -23.03 41.20 8.47
N THR A 200 -22.27 42.16 7.94
CA THR A 200 -21.89 42.19 6.52
C THR A 200 -21.08 40.96 6.14
N HIS A 201 -20.17 40.52 7.03
CA HIS A 201 -19.37 39.32 6.84
C HIS A 201 -20.26 38.07 6.87
N ALA A 202 -21.26 37.98 7.75
CA ALA A 202 -22.22 36.88 7.76
C ALA A 202 -23.00 36.78 6.44
N GLU A 203 -23.41 37.91 5.89
CA GLU A 203 -24.16 38.00 4.63
C GLU A 203 -23.32 37.68 3.39
N THR A 204 -21.99 37.79 3.46
CA THR A 204 -21.09 37.65 2.30
C THR A 204 -20.18 36.44 2.37
N CYS A 205 -19.86 35.95 3.56
CA CYS A 205 -18.92 34.87 3.77
C CYS A 205 -19.54 33.52 3.38
N ARG A 206 -18.85 32.82 2.48
CA ARG A 206 -19.20 31.47 1.99
C ARG A 206 -18.20 30.41 2.42
N ALA A 207 -17.27 30.76 3.31
CA ALA A 207 -16.27 29.82 3.81
C ALA A 207 -16.91 28.88 4.82
N VAL A 208 -16.83 27.59 4.53
CA VAL A 208 -17.35 26.53 5.40
C VAL A 208 -16.53 26.50 6.68
N THR A 209 -17.18 26.22 7.81
CA THR A 209 -16.51 25.93 9.09
C THR A 209 -15.26 25.10 8.83
N LEU A 210 -14.10 25.62 9.23
CA LEU A 210 -12.94 24.77 9.48
C LEU A 210 -13.40 23.85 10.61
N GLN A 211 -13.87 22.65 10.25
CA GLN A 211 -14.42 21.70 11.21
C GLN A 211 -13.38 21.48 12.31
N ASN A 212 -13.60 22.13 13.45
CA ASN A 212 -13.15 21.61 14.71
C ASN A 212 -13.93 20.31 14.89
N THR A 213 -13.33 19.19 14.48
CA THR A 213 -13.75 17.86 14.90
C THR A 213 -14.09 17.93 16.39
N PRO A 214 -15.34 17.69 16.82
CA PRO A 214 -15.63 17.65 18.24
C PRO A 214 -14.82 16.48 18.82
N ALA A 215 -13.95 16.79 19.78
CA ALA A 215 -13.30 15.77 20.59
C ALA A 215 -14.41 14.86 21.17
N PRO A 216 -14.20 13.52 21.18
CA PRO A 216 -15.23 12.62 21.67
C PRO A 216 -15.51 12.95 23.14
N LEU A 217 -16.78 13.28 23.42
CA LEU A 217 -17.30 13.41 24.77
C LEU A 217 -16.91 12.14 25.53
N ARG A 218 -15.99 12.27 26.49
CA ARG A 218 -15.73 11.25 27.50
C ARG A 218 -17.06 10.90 28.15
N ALA A 219 -17.45 9.64 28.00
CA ALA A 219 -18.50 9.03 28.80
C ALA A 219 -18.18 9.30 30.27
N ILE A 220 -18.99 10.15 30.91
CA ILE A 220 -19.05 10.23 32.36
C ILE A 220 -19.68 8.92 32.79
N ALA A 221 -18.88 8.11 33.48
CA ALA A 221 -19.33 6.94 34.21
C ALA A 221 -20.47 7.35 35.15
N ALA A 222 -21.65 6.78 34.94
CA ALA A 222 -22.69 6.74 35.95
C ALA A 222 -22.22 5.76 37.01
N ALA A 223 -21.82 6.29 38.17
CA ALA A 223 -21.77 5.54 39.40
C ALA A 223 -23.20 5.26 39.87
N THR A 224 -23.57 3.99 39.86
CA THR A 224 -24.43 3.34 40.86
C THR A 224 -23.91 1.93 41.06
#